data_AF-A0A2U3JUY8-F1
#
_entry.id   AF-A0A2U3JUY8-F1
#
_cell.length_a   1.000
_cell.length_b   1.000
_cell.length_c   1.000
_cell.angle_alpha   90.00
_cell.angle_beta   90.00
_cell.angle_gamma   90.00
#
_symmetry.space_group_name_H-M   'P 1'
#
loop_
_entity.id
_entity.type
_entity.pdbx_description
1 polymer ?
#
loop_
_entity_poly.entity_id
_entity_poly.type
_entity_poly.pdbx_seq_one_letter_code
_entity_poly.pdbx_strand_id
1 'polypeptide(L)'
;MDPEVIRFLNLSDYTLIDYRNTAGQNINFYIAYLDTQLKGKYMHSPTACLPGHGWVTREADRLQIPVRYGQDNLNVNRMLMEQAGGRELVYFWFLERGRSLTNDFQVKLYNFWDALTQHRTDGALVRVITPIAGNESADEAGSRLNEFLSKLVPILDPFIPGKELQRGQDRLSHVQTPASQ
;
A
#
# COMPACT_ATOMS: atom_id res chain seq x y z
N MET A 1 -10.37 8.01 11.06
CA MET A 1 -9.50 9.15 10.68
C MET A 1 -10.37 10.40 10.56
N ASP A 2 -9.85 11.55 10.95
CA ASP A 2 -10.56 12.83 10.89
C ASP A 2 -10.81 13.26 9.41
N PRO A 3 -12.04 13.63 9.03
CA PRO A 3 -12.37 14.17 7.69
C PRO A 3 -11.49 15.33 7.20
N GLU A 4 -10.91 16.12 8.11
CA GLU A 4 -9.99 17.22 7.72
C GLU A 4 -8.65 16.74 7.19
N VAL A 5 -8.11 15.64 7.74
CA VAL A 5 -6.84 15.05 7.28
C VAL A 5 -6.99 14.48 5.87
N ILE A 6 -8.17 13.94 5.54
CA ILE A 6 -8.48 13.37 4.22
C ILE A 6 -8.53 14.45 3.14
N ARG A 7 -9.12 15.63 3.43
CA ARG A 7 -9.11 16.78 2.50
C ARG A 7 -7.71 17.34 2.27
N PHE A 8 -6.85 17.34 3.28
CA PHE A 8 -5.48 17.85 3.14
C PHE A 8 -4.62 16.96 2.21
N LEU A 9 -4.88 15.66 2.19
CA LEU A 9 -4.14 14.69 1.37
C LEU A 9 -4.64 14.56 -0.08
N ASN A 10 -5.77 15.18 -0.44
CA ASN A 10 -6.32 15.18 -1.80
C ASN A 10 -6.48 13.78 -2.44
N LEU A 11 -6.69 12.75 -1.61
CA LEU A 11 -6.87 11.37 -2.06
C LEU A 11 -8.17 11.23 -2.87
N SER A 12 -8.15 10.38 -3.88
CA SER A 12 -9.32 10.08 -4.70
C SER A 12 -10.15 8.97 -4.05
N ASP A 13 -9.48 7.99 -3.44
CA ASP A 13 -10.10 6.99 -2.58
C ASP A 13 -9.07 6.47 -1.55
N TYR A 14 -9.54 5.90 -0.44
CA TYR A 14 -8.68 5.22 0.51
C TYR A 14 -9.42 4.14 1.28
N THR A 15 -8.68 3.17 1.79
CA THR A 15 -9.20 2.12 2.67
C THR A 15 -8.23 1.93 3.84
N LEU A 16 -8.78 1.82 5.04
CA LEU A 16 -8.04 1.51 6.27
C LEU A 16 -8.78 0.40 7.01
N ILE A 17 -8.12 -0.74 7.19
CA ILE A 17 -8.72 -1.95 7.77
C ILE A 17 -7.75 -2.53 8.81
N ASP A 18 -8.28 -2.88 9.97
CA ASP A 18 -7.56 -3.66 10.98
C ASP A 18 -7.95 -5.14 10.87
N TYR A 19 -7.00 -5.98 10.50
CA TYR A 19 -7.14 -7.43 10.48
C TYR A 19 -6.64 -8.03 11.78
N ARG A 20 -7.30 -9.09 12.24
CA ARG A 20 -6.88 -9.89 13.39
C ARG A 20 -7.01 -11.37 13.07
N ASN A 21 -5.95 -12.14 13.34
CA ASN A 21 -6.00 -13.59 13.17
C ASN A 21 -6.48 -14.31 14.45
N THR A 22 -6.63 -15.64 14.38
CA THR A 22 -7.07 -16.48 15.51
C THR A 22 -6.07 -16.51 16.67
N ALA A 23 -4.79 -16.25 16.41
CA ALA A 23 -3.75 -16.11 17.43
C ALA A 23 -3.77 -14.72 18.10
N GLY A 24 -4.67 -13.82 17.68
CA GLY A 24 -4.82 -12.49 18.23
C GLY A 24 -3.81 -11.46 17.72
N GLN A 25 -3.03 -11.79 16.69
CA GLN A 25 -2.07 -10.89 16.05
C GLN A 25 -2.80 -9.94 15.09
N ASN A 26 -2.39 -8.68 15.08
CA ASN A 26 -3.05 -7.61 14.32
C ASN A 26 -2.21 -7.15 13.12
N ILE A 27 -2.88 -6.76 12.04
CA ILE A 27 -2.29 -6.06 10.91
C ILE A 27 -3.19 -4.87 10.56
N ASN A 28 -2.64 -3.67 10.60
CA ASN A 28 -3.29 -2.48 10.04
C ASN A 28 -2.93 -2.38 8.56
N PHE A 29 -3.91 -2.45 7.69
CA PHE A 29 -3.79 -2.26 6.26
C PHE A 29 -4.31 -0.89 5.87
N TYR A 30 -3.54 -0.17 5.07
CA TYR A 30 -3.93 1.11 4.51
C TYR A 30 -3.55 1.15 3.03
N ILE A 31 -4.48 1.62 2.20
CA ILE A 31 -4.24 1.94 0.81
C ILE A 31 -4.82 3.31 0.49
N ALA A 32 -4.05 4.12 -0.21
CA ALA A 32 -4.47 5.43 -0.70
C ALA A 32 -4.35 5.46 -2.21
N TYR A 33 -5.45 5.69 -2.91
CA TYR A 33 -5.51 5.78 -4.36
C TYR A 33 -5.63 7.23 -4.82
N LEU A 34 -4.88 7.58 -5.85
CA LEU A 34 -5.01 8.83 -6.58
C LEU A 34 -5.29 8.54 -8.06
N ASP A 35 -6.37 9.13 -8.58
CA ASP A 35 -6.73 9.11 -10.00
C ASP A 35 -5.89 10.08 -10.84
N THR A 36 -5.31 11.09 -10.20
CA THR A 36 -4.34 12.01 -10.82
C THR A 36 -3.34 12.54 -9.80
N GLN A 37 -2.08 12.63 -10.22
CA GLN A 37 -0.99 13.19 -9.43
C GLN A 37 -0.46 14.52 -10.02
N LEU A 38 -1.39 15.39 -10.42
CA LEU A 38 -1.11 16.72 -10.98
C LEU A 38 -1.53 17.83 -10.02
N LYS A 39 -1.01 19.05 -10.26
CA LYS A 39 -1.47 20.31 -9.62
C LYS A 39 -1.50 20.26 -8.08
N GLY A 40 -0.43 19.80 -7.44
CA GLY A 40 -0.35 19.77 -5.97
C GLY A 40 -0.89 18.49 -5.31
N LYS A 41 -1.46 17.56 -6.08
CA LYS A 41 -1.82 16.22 -5.60
C LYS A 41 -0.63 15.28 -5.80
N TYR A 42 0.09 14.96 -4.74
CA TYR A 42 1.25 14.07 -4.81
C TYR A 42 1.18 13.01 -3.72
N MET A 43 1.46 11.78 -4.11
CA MET A 43 1.68 10.71 -3.16
C MET A 43 3.04 10.92 -2.50
N HIS A 44 3.07 10.88 -1.16
CA HIS A 44 4.28 11.05 -0.37
C HIS A 44 4.55 9.78 0.43
N SER A 45 5.83 9.47 0.63
CA SER A 45 6.22 8.34 1.47
C SER A 45 5.75 8.56 2.92
N PRO A 46 5.27 7.49 3.58
CA PRO A 46 5.01 7.48 5.01
C PRO A 46 6.23 7.83 5.87
N THR A 47 7.45 7.75 5.34
CA THR A 47 8.69 8.11 6.07
C THR A 47 8.68 9.52 6.63
N ALA A 48 7.95 10.46 6.03
CA ALA A 48 7.83 11.83 6.53
C ALA A 48 6.73 12.00 7.58
N CYS A 49 5.70 11.13 7.59
CA CYS A 49 4.51 11.30 8.42
C CYS A 49 4.43 10.32 9.59
N LEU A 50 4.94 9.09 9.45
CA LEU A 50 4.91 8.06 10.50
C LEU A 50 5.77 8.40 11.72
N PRO A 51 6.93 9.08 11.60
CA PRO A 51 7.67 9.52 12.79
C PRO A 51 6.92 10.58 13.61
N GLY A 52 5.85 11.17 13.06
CA GLY A 52 4.94 12.04 13.80
C GLY A 52 4.26 11.27 14.94
N HIS A 53 4.06 11.93 16.09
CA HIS A 53 3.46 11.38 17.32
C HIS A 53 4.37 10.53 18.22
N GLY A 54 5.69 10.58 18.02
CA GLY A 54 6.67 10.00 18.96
C GLY A 54 7.26 8.66 18.55
N TRP A 55 6.98 8.19 17.33
CA TRP A 55 7.63 7.03 16.74
C TRP A 55 8.99 7.40 16.14
N VAL A 56 9.99 6.55 16.38
CA VAL A 56 11.35 6.70 15.85
C VAL A 56 11.67 5.51 14.96
N THR A 57 12.11 5.78 13.73
CA THR A 57 12.62 4.75 12.83
C THR A 57 13.97 4.24 13.35
N ARG A 58 14.09 2.95 13.58
CA ARG A 58 15.33 2.28 14.00
C ARG A 58 16.07 1.65 12.83
N GLU A 59 15.33 1.00 11.93
CA GLU A 59 15.86 0.35 10.75
C GLU A 59 14.98 0.69 9.55
N ALA A 60 15.59 0.78 8.37
CA ALA A 60 14.90 1.05 7.12
C ALA A 60 15.64 0.36 5.97
N ASP A 61 14.96 -0.60 5.35
CA ASP A 61 15.54 -1.48 4.34
C ASP A 61 14.55 -1.69 3.19
N ARG A 62 15.02 -2.34 2.11
CA ARG A 62 14.16 -2.76 0.99
C ARG A 62 14.14 -4.26 0.92
N LEU A 63 12.93 -4.82 0.80
CA LEU A 63 12.71 -6.25 0.66
C LEU A 63 12.05 -6.56 -0.67
N GLN A 64 12.40 -7.70 -1.24
CA GLN A 64 11.65 -8.31 -2.33
C GLN A 64 10.86 -9.49 -1.78
N ILE A 65 9.54 -9.42 -1.87
CA ILE A 65 8.63 -10.46 -1.44
C ILE A 65 8.36 -11.37 -2.66
N PRO A 66 8.42 -12.72 -2.51
CA PRO A 66 8.23 -13.66 -3.62
C PRO A 66 6.75 -13.81 -4.00
N VAL A 67 6.09 -12.68 -4.25
CA VAL A 67 4.70 -12.55 -4.68
C VAL A 67 4.71 -11.70 -5.93
N ARG A 68 4.08 -12.19 -6.99
CA ARG A 68 4.06 -11.50 -8.28
C ARG A 68 3.13 -10.29 -8.24
N TYR A 69 3.59 -9.17 -8.77
CA TYR A 69 2.79 -7.99 -9.09
C TYR A 69 3.18 -7.51 -10.48
N GLY A 70 2.26 -7.57 -11.44
CA GLY A 70 2.60 -7.42 -12.85
C GLY A 70 3.58 -8.50 -13.31
N GLN A 71 4.75 -8.08 -13.82
CA GLN A 71 5.77 -9.00 -14.35
C GLN A 71 6.87 -9.34 -13.33
N ASP A 72 6.96 -8.60 -12.23
CA ASP A 72 8.05 -8.67 -11.27
C ASP A 72 7.57 -9.19 -9.90
N ASN A 73 8.53 -9.51 -9.03
CA ASN A 73 8.26 -9.71 -7.61
C ASN A 73 7.95 -8.37 -6.93
N LEU A 74 7.13 -8.40 -5.88
CA LEU A 74 6.77 -7.22 -5.12
C LEU A 74 7.99 -6.68 -4.35
N ASN A 75 8.39 -5.45 -4.66
CA ASN A 75 9.39 -4.71 -3.89
C ASN A 75 8.70 -3.81 -2.87
N VAL A 76 9.13 -3.90 -1.62
CA VAL A 76 8.59 -3.11 -0.49
C VAL A 76 9.70 -2.42 0.29
N ASN A 77 9.42 -1.26 0.87
CA ASN A 77 10.23 -0.69 1.94
C ASN A 77 9.81 -1.33 3.27
N ARG A 78 10.77 -1.77 4.07
CA ARG A 78 10.61 -2.23 5.46
C ARG A 78 11.12 -1.16 6.40
N MET A 79 10.36 -0.84 7.44
CA MET A 79 10.79 0.04 8.51
C MET A 79 10.47 -0.58 9.87
N LEU A 80 11.46 -0.63 10.76
CA LEU A 80 11.26 -0.92 12.17
C LEU A 80 11.08 0.40 12.91
N MET A 81 9.93 0.58 13.56
CA MET A 81 9.57 1.78 14.30
C MET A 81 9.44 1.45 15.78
N GLU A 82 9.82 2.40 16.63
CA GLU A 82 9.76 2.26 18.08
C GLU A 82 9.24 3.53 18.75
N GLN A 83 8.38 3.38 19.76
CA GLN A 83 7.91 4.44 20.63
C GLN A 83 7.94 3.94 22.09
N ALA A 84 7.91 4.86 23.06
CA ALA A 84 7.72 4.54 24.48
C ALA A 84 6.39 3.78 24.68
N GLY A 85 6.43 2.46 24.61
CA GLY A 85 5.26 1.58 24.72
C GLY A 85 5.23 0.40 23.74
N GLY A 86 6.05 0.41 22.68
CA GLY A 86 6.07 -0.71 21.74
C GLY A 86 6.95 -0.52 20.50
N ARG A 87 7.07 -1.60 19.73
CA ARG A 87 7.73 -1.64 18.43
C ARG A 87 6.71 -2.03 17.37
N GLU A 88 6.86 -1.47 16.18
CA GLU A 88 6.03 -1.77 15.01
C GLU A 88 6.91 -2.05 13.80
N LEU A 89 6.46 -3.01 12.99
CA LEU A 89 7.05 -3.28 11.69
C LEU A 89 6.11 -2.74 10.61
N VAL A 90 6.65 -1.88 9.75
CA VAL A 90 5.91 -1.21 8.68
C VAL A 90 6.47 -1.63 7.34
N TYR A 91 5.62 -2.20 6.47
CA TYR A 91 5.94 -2.33 5.05
C TYR A 91 5.12 -1.33 4.24
N PHE A 92 5.74 -0.68 3.25
CA PHE A 92 5.04 0.18 2.32
C PHE A 92 5.67 0.21 0.93
N TRP A 93 4.86 0.49 -0.08
CA TRP A 93 5.30 0.60 -1.47
C TRP A 93 4.29 1.39 -2.29
N PHE A 94 4.74 1.85 -3.46
CA PHE A 94 3.93 2.59 -4.42
C PHE A 94 3.60 1.70 -5.61
N LEU A 95 2.36 1.75 -6.05
CA LEU A 95 1.85 1.02 -7.19
C LEU A 95 1.57 2.02 -8.31
N GLU A 96 2.32 1.89 -9.40
CA GLU A 96 2.39 2.87 -10.47
C GLU A 96 2.24 2.14 -11.82
N ARG A 97 1.01 2.00 -12.31
CA ARG A 97 0.67 1.45 -13.64
C ARG A 97 1.41 0.15 -13.95
N GLY A 98 1.26 -0.83 -13.05
CA GLY A 98 1.88 -2.15 -13.13
C GLY A 98 3.31 -2.25 -12.57
N ARG A 99 3.85 -1.19 -11.95
CA ARG A 99 5.16 -1.19 -11.27
C ARG A 99 4.96 -1.14 -9.75
N SER A 100 5.75 -1.90 -9.01
CA SER A 100 5.91 -1.73 -7.56
C SER A 100 7.21 -0.97 -7.28
N LEU A 101 7.07 0.26 -6.78
CA LEU A 101 8.19 1.17 -6.52
C LEU A 101 8.38 1.39 -5.02
N THR A 102 9.63 1.58 -4.63
CA THR A 102 10.03 1.82 -3.23
C THR A 102 10.79 3.14 -3.05
N ASN A 103 10.82 3.97 -4.09
CA ASN A 103 11.59 5.20 -4.12
C ASN A 103 10.74 6.36 -4.65
N ASP A 104 10.54 7.39 -3.85
CA ASP A 104 9.80 8.61 -4.17
C ASP A 104 10.34 9.32 -5.44
N PHE A 105 11.65 9.26 -5.68
CA PHE A 105 12.23 9.82 -6.90
C PHE A 105 11.80 9.03 -8.14
N GLN A 106 11.74 7.70 -8.05
CA GLN A 106 11.24 6.85 -9.14
C GLN A 106 9.75 7.12 -9.40
N VAL A 107 8.95 7.26 -8.33
CA VAL A 107 7.53 7.63 -8.44
C VAL A 107 7.38 8.93 -9.22
N LYS A 108 8.14 9.98 -8.87
CA LYS A 108 8.10 11.27 -9.58
C LYS A 108 8.55 11.16 -11.04
N LEU A 109 9.65 10.45 -11.29
CA LEU A 109 10.20 10.27 -12.64
C LEU A 109 9.22 9.52 -13.55
N TYR A 110 8.65 8.42 -13.06
CA TYR A 110 7.69 7.63 -13.82
C TYR A 110 6.37 8.36 -14.00
N ASN A 111 5.88 9.11 -13.01
CA ASN A 111 4.71 9.96 -13.21
C ASN A 111 4.92 11.01 -14.30
N PHE A 112 6.10 11.63 -14.35
CA PHE A 112 6.44 12.56 -15.43
C PHE A 112 6.47 11.86 -16.80
N TRP A 113 7.16 10.71 -16.89
CA TRP A 113 7.28 9.96 -18.13
C TRP A 113 5.94 9.41 -18.64
N ASP A 114 5.12 8.87 -17.74
CA ASP A 114 3.81 8.28 -18.07
C ASP A 114 2.78 9.37 -18.41
N ALA A 115 2.89 10.58 -17.84
CA ALA A 115 2.08 11.71 -18.26
C ALA A 115 2.33 12.10 -19.73
N LEU A 116 3.58 12.01 -20.18
CA LEU A 116 3.97 12.33 -21.55
C LEU A 116 3.64 11.20 -22.54
N THR A 117 3.87 9.95 -22.15
CA THR A 117 3.79 8.79 -23.06
C THR A 117 2.46 8.06 -23.01
N GLN A 118 1.78 8.07 -21.88
CA GLN A 118 0.53 7.33 -21.63
C GLN A 118 -0.63 8.23 -21.21
N HIS A 119 -0.39 9.53 -21.03
CA HIS A 119 -1.36 10.51 -20.53
C HIS A 119 -2.01 10.11 -19.19
N ARG A 120 -1.25 9.44 -18.32
CA ARG A 120 -1.72 8.91 -17.03
C ARG A 120 -0.75 9.24 -15.89
N THR A 121 -1.30 9.44 -14.69
CA THR A 121 -0.55 9.72 -13.45
C THR A 121 -1.21 9.08 -12.22
N ASP A 122 -2.10 8.12 -12.44
CA ASP A 122 -2.85 7.45 -11.37
C ASP A 122 -2.04 6.35 -10.70
N GLY A 123 -2.13 6.24 -9.38
CA GLY A 123 -1.30 5.33 -8.59
C GLY A 123 -1.88 5.08 -7.20
N ALA A 124 -1.28 4.14 -6.47
CA ALA A 124 -1.67 3.81 -5.10
C ALA A 124 -0.47 3.70 -4.15
N LEU A 125 -0.60 4.19 -2.91
CA LEU A 125 0.33 3.91 -1.81
C LEU A 125 -0.29 2.82 -0.97
N VAL A 126 0.43 1.73 -0.78
CA VAL A 126 0.02 0.65 0.12
C VAL A 126 0.93 0.65 1.33
N ARG A 127 0.34 0.45 2.52
CA ARG A 127 1.03 0.33 3.80
C ARG A 127 0.40 -0.78 4.62
N VAL A 128 1.23 -1.64 5.20
CA VAL A 128 0.83 -2.60 6.23
C VAL A 128 1.69 -2.41 7.47
N ILE A 129 1.07 -2.39 8.63
CA ILE A 129 1.73 -2.25 9.92
C ILE A 129 1.34 -3.40 10.81
N THR A 130 2.30 -3.93 11.55
CA THR A 130 2.01 -4.88 12.61
C THR A 130 2.82 -4.56 13.88
N PRO A 131 2.22 -4.61 15.07
CA PRO A 131 2.97 -4.50 16.32
C PRO A 131 3.88 -5.71 16.50
N ILE A 132 5.04 -5.51 17.10
CA ILE A 132 5.97 -6.56 17.50
C ILE A 132 5.78 -6.78 19.01
N ALA A 133 5.30 -7.96 19.39
CA ALA A 133 5.13 -8.30 20.81
C ALA A 133 6.47 -8.31 21.57
N GLY A 134 6.43 -8.17 22.89
CA GLY A 134 7.65 -8.04 23.71
C GLY A 134 8.61 -9.23 23.61
N ASN A 135 8.07 -10.43 23.38
CA ASN A 135 8.83 -11.68 23.18
C ASN A 135 8.97 -12.07 21.70
N GLU A 136 8.48 -11.24 20.78
CA GLU A 136 8.50 -11.49 19.33
C GLU A 136 9.69 -10.75 18.71
N SER A 137 10.34 -11.41 17.75
CA SER A 137 11.38 -10.85 16.90
C SER A 137 10.79 -10.08 15.72
N ALA A 138 11.58 -9.16 15.14
CA ALA A 138 11.14 -8.45 13.94
C ALA A 138 10.98 -9.38 12.72
N ASP A 139 11.66 -10.53 12.70
CA ASP A 139 11.57 -11.53 11.63
C ASP A 139 10.28 -12.35 11.72
N GLU A 140 9.82 -12.68 12.92
CA GLU A 140 8.51 -13.32 13.14
C GLU A 140 7.37 -12.38 12.73
N ALA A 141 7.44 -11.11 13.12
CA ALA A 141 6.50 -10.09 12.66
C ALA A 141 6.57 -9.88 11.13
N GLY A 142 7.76 -9.93 10.55
CA GLY A 142 7.97 -9.87 9.09
C GLY A 142 7.35 -11.07 8.36
N SER A 143 7.46 -12.27 8.94
CA SER A 143 6.85 -13.48 8.39
C SER A 143 5.32 -13.36 8.36
N ARG A 144 4.71 -12.79 9.41
CA ARG A 144 3.28 -12.45 9.44
C ARG A 144 2.89 -11.49 8.32
N LEU A 145 3.67 -10.43 8.08
CA LEU A 145 3.39 -9.50 6.97
C LEU A 145 3.56 -10.19 5.61
N ASN A 146 4.59 -11.01 5.41
CA ASN A 146 4.82 -11.74 4.16
C ASN A 146 3.65 -12.69 3.84
N GLU A 147 3.16 -13.42 4.84
CA GLU A 147 1.99 -14.29 4.67
C GLU A 147 0.76 -13.47 4.28
N PHE A 148 0.52 -12.35 4.96
CA PHE A 148 -0.58 -11.45 4.63
C PHE A 148 -0.48 -10.91 3.20
N LEU A 149 0.71 -10.46 2.77
CA LEU A 149 0.93 -9.95 1.42
C LEU A 149 0.73 -11.01 0.34
N SER A 150 1.08 -12.28 0.60
CA SER A 150 0.84 -13.37 -0.34
C SER A 150 -0.64 -13.61 -0.64
N LYS A 151 -1.53 -13.26 0.30
CA LYS A 151 -2.99 -13.34 0.15
C LYS A 151 -3.56 -12.03 -0.40
N LEU A 152 -3.04 -10.89 0.03
CA LEU A 152 -3.54 -9.57 -0.32
C LEU A 152 -3.22 -9.17 -1.77
N VAL A 153 -1.98 -9.34 -2.22
CA VAL A 153 -1.52 -8.80 -3.51
C VAL A 153 -2.31 -9.36 -4.71
N PRO A 154 -2.62 -10.68 -4.79
CA PRO A 154 -3.47 -11.20 -5.86
C PRO A 154 -4.88 -10.62 -5.86
N ILE A 155 -5.38 -10.20 -4.69
CA ILE A 155 -6.69 -9.56 -4.56
C ILE A 155 -6.62 -8.10 -4.98
N LEU A 156 -5.51 -7.38 -4.74
CA LEU A 156 -5.36 -5.97 -5.09
C LEU A 156 -5.18 -5.73 -6.59
N ASP A 157 -4.52 -6.65 -7.30
CA ASP A 157 -4.15 -6.51 -8.71
C ASP A 157 -5.32 -6.09 -9.64
N PRO A 158 -6.55 -6.63 -9.49
CA PRO A 158 -7.69 -6.19 -10.30
C PRO A 158 -8.26 -4.81 -9.97
N PHE A 159 -8.03 -4.30 -8.74
CA PHE A 159 -8.64 -3.05 -8.27
C PHE A 159 -7.75 -1.83 -8.46
N ILE A 160 -6.44 -2.04 -8.62
CA ILE A 160 -5.47 -0.97 -8.83
C ILE A 160 -5.14 -0.91 -10.31
N PRO A 161 -5.14 0.27 -10.95
CA PRO A 161 -4.89 0.34 -12.37
C PRO A 161 -3.51 -0.22 -12.74
N GLY A 162 -3.53 -1.33 -13.49
CA GLY A 162 -2.34 -1.96 -14.05
C GLY A 162 -1.74 -1.14 -15.21
N LYS A 163 -0.83 -1.80 -15.94
CA LYS A 163 -0.16 -1.22 -17.12
C LYS A 163 -1.17 -0.82 -18.20
N GLU A 164 -2.22 -1.62 -18.38
CA GLU A 164 -3.30 -1.35 -19.31
C GLU A 164 -4.51 -0.79 -18.56
N LEU A 165 -5.22 0.16 -19.17
CA LEU A 165 -6.53 0.55 -18.69
C LEU A 165 -7.50 -0.62 -18.98
N GLN A 166 -8.09 -1.21 -17.94
CA GLN A 166 -9.24 -2.08 -18.12
C GLN A 166 -10.35 -1.27 -18.81
N ARG A 167 -10.57 -1.48 -20.11
CA ARG A 167 -11.71 -0.91 -20.82
C ARG A 167 -12.98 -1.43 -20.15
N GLY A 168 -13.80 -0.54 -19.61
CA GLY A 168 -14.95 -0.84 -18.75
C GLY A 168 -16.13 -1.56 -19.39
N GLN A 169 -15.92 -2.49 -20.33
CA GLN A 169 -16.99 -3.30 -20.92
C GLN A 169 -17.22 -4.65 -20.21
N ASP A 170 -16.27 -5.16 -19.42
CA ASP A 170 -16.44 -6.44 -18.71
C ASP A 170 -16.99 -6.31 -17.27
N ARG A 171 -17.26 -5.09 -16.79
CA ARG A 171 -17.69 -4.85 -15.39
C ARG A 171 -19.18 -5.07 -15.12
N LEU A 172 -20.02 -5.36 -16.12
CA LEU A 172 -21.47 -5.50 -15.95
C LEU A 172 -22.04 -6.91 -16.19
N SER A 173 -21.22 -7.90 -16.52
CA SER A 173 -21.72 -9.26 -16.86
C SER A 173 -21.79 -10.23 -15.67
N HIS A 174 -21.22 -9.91 -14.51
CA HIS A 174 -21.09 -10.88 -13.40
C HIS A 174 -21.85 -10.56 -12.11
N VAL A 175 -22.73 -9.55 -12.10
CA VAL A 175 -23.72 -9.39 -11.03
C VAL A 175 -25.02 -10.05 -11.45
N GLN A 176 -25.04 -11.39 -11.49
CA GLN A 176 -26.30 -12.13 -11.42
C GLN A 176 -26.75 -12.15 -9.96
N THR A 177 -27.78 -11.37 -9.67
CA THR A 177 -28.55 -11.44 -8.43
C THR A 177 -29.17 -12.84 -8.32
N PRO A 178 -29.02 -13.58 -7.21
CA PRO A 178 -29.84 -14.75 -6.98
C PRO A 178 -31.27 -14.29 -6.76
N ALA A 179 -32.19 -14.74 -7.61
CA ALA A 179 -33.61 -14.62 -7.38
C ALA A 179 -33.96 -15.42 -6.11
N SER A 180 -34.54 -14.75 -5.13
CA SER A 180 -35.17 -15.37 -3.98
C SER A 180 -36.34 -16.26 -4.42
N GLN A 181 -36.27 -17.54 -4.08
CA GLN A 181 -37.42 -18.43 -3.91
C GLN A 181 -37.36 -19.02 -2.51
#